data_AF-A0A7W1ATQ4-F1
#
_entry.id   AF-A0A7W1ATQ4-F1
#
_cell.length_a   1.000
_cell.length_b   1.000
_cell.length_c   1.000
_cell.angle_alpha   90.00
_cell.angle_beta   90.00
_cell.angle_gamma   90.00
#
_symmetry.space_group_name_H-M   'P 1'
#
loop_
_entity.id
_entity.type
_entity.pdbx_description
1 polymer ?
#
loop_
_entity_poly.entity_id
_entity_poly.type
_entity_poly.pdbx_seq_one_letter_code
_entity_poly.pdbx_strand_id
1 'polypeptide(L)'
;MGARAEELGTDNLVYIVPTSPMWNDAWLVTEGVILAMRDEVSARGAKFVVVTLSNGPQVLPDPQARQAFMRRLGIDDLFYPDNRIRSLCVRENIPVITLAPELQAYAEKSGSFLHGFGSDLGNGHWNAVGHRVAGELIAQKLKDGVLDK
;
A
#
# COMPACT_ATOMS: atom_id res chain seq x y z
N MET A 1 -2.48 25.38 -10.95
CA MET A 1 -3.34 24.25 -11.40
C MET A 1 -3.67 23.40 -10.18
N GLY A 2 -4.94 23.05 -10.02
CA GLY A 2 -5.60 22.78 -8.74
C GLY A 2 -5.02 21.62 -7.92
N ALA A 3 -4.92 21.86 -6.61
CA ALA A 3 -4.54 20.89 -5.61
C ALA A 3 -5.54 19.74 -5.57
N ARG A 4 -5.20 18.58 -6.12
CA ARG A 4 -5.92 17.35 -5.78
C ARG A 4 -5.24 16.73 -4.58
N ALA A 5 -5.91 16.94 -3.45
CA ALA A 5 -5.47 16.64 -2.10
C ALA A 5 -5.73 15.21 -1.68
N GLU A 6 -6.70 14.57 -2.31
CA GLU A 6 -7.40 13.43 -1.77
C GLU A 6 -7.47 12.39 -2.87
N GLU A 7 -7.01 11.19 -2.54
CA GLU A 7 -7.04 10.08 -3.45
C GLU A 7 -8.48 9.58 -3.60
N LEU A 8 -8.92 9.37 -4.83
CA LEU A 8 -10.26 8.83 -5.06
C LEU A 8 -10.32 7.43 -4.47
N GLY A 9 -11.16 7.27 -3.44
CA GLY A 9 -11.36 6.00 -2.75
C GLY A 9 -10.56 5.82 -1.45
N THR A 10 -9.69 6.76 -1.08
CA THR A 10 -8.89 6.65 0.15
C THR A 10 -8.78 8.00 0.88
N ASP A 11 -9.15 8.00 2.15
CA ASP A 11 -8.97 9.15 3.03
C ASP A 11 -7.50 9.27 3.46
N ASN A 12 -6.94 10.49 3.41
CA ASN A 12 -5.56 10.78 3.82
C ASN A 12 -5.25 10.44 5.27
N LEU A 13 -6.26 10.32 6.13
CA LEU A 13 -6.11 9.84 7.51
C LEU A 13 -5.51 8.43 7.58
N VAL A 14 -5.53 7.66 6.48
CA VAL A 14 -4.85 6.36 6.37
C VAL A 14 -3.34 6.44 6.61
N TYR A 15 -2.71 7.59 6.36
CA TYR A 15 -1.28 7.79 6.56
C TYR A 15 -0.89 8.17 7.99
N ILE A 16 -1.88 8.40 8.86
CA ILE A 16 -1.68 8.93 10.19
C ILE A 16 -1.98 7.84 11.23
N VAL A 17 -1.16 7.77 12.28
CA VAL A 17 -1.46 6.94 13.44
C VAL A 17 -2.84 7.34 13.98
N PRO A 18 -3.80 6.41 14.10
CA PRO A 18 -5.18 6.75 14.41
C PRO A 18 -5.29 7.36 15.80
N THR A 19 -5.80 8.59 15.87
CA THR A 19 -6.03 9.31 17.14
C THR A 19 -7.49 9.31 17.57
N SER A 20 -8.42 8.96 16.66
CA SER A 20 -9.85 8.90 16.95
C SER A 20 -10.32 7.46 17.24
N PRO A 21 -11.35 7.27 18.07
CA PRO A 21 -11.93 5.94 18.30
C PRO A 21 -12.38 5.26 17.01
N MET A 22 -13.03 6.00 16.10
CA MET A 22 -13.51 5.46 14.83
C MET A 22 -12.39 4.85 13.97
N TRP A 23 -11.24 5.54 13.85
CA TRP A 23 -10.12 5.02 13.07
C TRP A 23 -9.37 3.90 13.79
N ASN A 24 -9.33 3.91 15.12
CA ASN A 24 -8.81 2.78 15.89
C ASN A 24 -9.67 1.53 15.66
N ASP A 25 -11.00 1.67 15.73
CA ASP A 25 -11.94 0.59 15.48
C ASP A 25 -11.84 0.07 14.04
N ALA A 26 -11.73 0.96 13.05
CA ALA A 26 -11.55 0.57 11.66
C ALA A 26 -10.29 -0.29 11.45
N TRP A 27 -9.17 0.07 12.09
CA TRP A 27 -7.95 -0.73 12.05
C TRP A 27 -8.10 -2.06 12.80
N LEU A 28 -8.73 -2.07 13.97
CA LEU A 28 -8.99 -3.31 14.72
C LEU A 28 -9.85 -4.30 13.91
N VAL A 29 -10.90 -3.81 13.26
CA VAL A 29 -11.75 -4.63 12.37
C VAL A 29 -10.94 -5.14 11.17
N THR A 30 -10.14 -4.28 10.54
CA THR A 30 -9.31 -4.67 9.39
C THR A 30 -8.30 -5.77 9.77
N GLU A 31 -7.59 -5.60 10.88
CA GLU A 31 -6.66 -6.61 11.38
C GLU A 31 -7.39 -7.92 11.71
N GLY A 32 -8.56 -7.85 12.37
CA GLY A 32 -9.38 -9.02 12.68
C GLY A 32 -9.84 -9.80 11.44
N VAL A 33 -10.24 -9.10 10.37
CA VAL A 33 -10.63 -9.73 9.10
C VAL A 33 -9.44 -10.45 8.45
N ILE A 34 -8.24 -9.84 8.46
CA ILE A 34 -7.03 -10.48 7.92
C ILE A 34 -6.71 -11.78 8.69
N LEU A 35 -6.86 -11.77 10.02
CA LEU A 35 -6.65 -12.96 10.84
C LEU A 35 -7.70 -14.04 10.57
N ALA A 36 -8.97 -13.66 10.46
CA ALA A 36 -10.03 -14.60 10.09
C ALA A 36 -9.78 -15.23 8.71
N MET A 37 -9.30 -14.45 7.73
CA MET A 37 -8.90 -14.97 6.43
C MET A 37 -7.71 -15.93 6.51
N ARG A 38 -6.68 -15.60 7.29
CA ARG A 38 -5.54 -16.51 7.55
C ARG A 38 -6.04 -17.84 8.10
N ASP A 39 -6.84 -17.81 9.16
CA ASP A 39 -7.30 -19.01 9.85
C ASP A 39 -8.15 -19.90 8.93
N GLU A 40 -9.06 -19.29 8.17
CA GLU A 40 -9.90 -20.00 7.20
C GLU A 40 -9.07 -20.65 6.08
N VAL A 41 -8.06 -19.95 5.55
CA VAL A 41 -7.18 -20.45 4.48
C VAL A 41 -6.29 -21.58 5.00
N SER A 42 -5.70 -21.41 6.18
CA SER A 42 -4.85 -22.43 6.82
C SER A 42 -5.63 -23.68 7.23
N ALA A 43 -6.87 -23.54 7.72
CA ALA A 43 -7.74 -24.67 8.04
C ALA A 43 -8.05 -25.55 6.81
N ARG A 44 -7.94 -25.00 5.61
CA ARG A 44 -8.13 -25.70 4.32
C ARG A 44 -6.83 -26.21 3.71
N GLY A 45 -5.70 -26.12 4.43
CA GLY A 45 -4.39 -26.56 3.96
C GLY A 45 -3.81 -25.72 2.83
N ALA A 46 -4.34 -24.51 2.60
CA ALA A 46 -3.82 -23.58 1.60
C ALA A 46 -2.82 -22.59 2.22
N LYS A 47 -1.96 -22.02 1.39
CA LYS A 47 -1.01 -20.99 1.80
C LYS A 47 -1.66 -19.61 1.74
N PHE A 48 -1.35 -18.76 2.73
CA PHE A 48 -1.88 -17.39 2.84
C PHE A 48 -0.75 -16.36 2.80
N VAL A 49 -0.92 -15.29 2.02
CA VAL A 49 -0.02 -14.13 1.99
C VAL A 49 -0.85 -12.86 1.92
N VAL A 50 -0.41 -11.83 2.65
CA VAL A 50 -0.99 -10.49 2.56
C VAL A 50 -0.15 -9.64 1.64
N VAL A 51 -0.79 -8.92 0.72
CA VAL A 51 -0.11 -7.98 -0.18
C VAL A 51 -0.71 -6.60 0.02
N THR A 52 0.10 -5.61 0.39
CA THR A 52 -0.35 -4.20 0.40
C THR A 52 -0.08 -3.56 -0.96
N LEU A 53 -1.06 -2.80 -1.43
CA LEU A 53 -0.97 -2.02 -2.66
C LEU A 53 -0.29 -0.68 -2.38
N SER A 54 0.02 0.07 -3.44
CA SER A 54 0.35 1.48 -3.31
C SER A 54 -0.87 2.36 -3.50
N ASN A 55 -0.77 3.56 -2.96
CA ASN A 55 -1.60 4.72 -3.19
C ASN A 55 -0.86 5.72 -4.07
N GLY A 56 -1.58 6.54 -4.83
CA GLY A 56 -1.02 7.54 -5.75
C GLY A 56 0.08 8.41 -5.11
N PRO A 57 -0.17 9.07 -3.96
CA PRO A 57 0.83 9.91 -3.28
C PRO A 57 2.11 9.19 -2.88
N GLN A 58 2.05 7.88 -2.57
CA GLN A 58 3.23 7.09 -2.19
C GLN A 58 4.21 6.91 -3.35
N VAL A 59 3.72 6.95 -4.59
CA VAL A 59 4.49 6.56 -5.79
C VAL A 59 4.50 7.64 -6.87
N LEU A 60 4.23 8.90 -6.52
CA LEU A 60 4.46 10.02 -7.43
C LEU A 60 5.94 10.01 -7.86
N PRO A 61 6.28 10.10 -9.16
CA PRO A 61 7.66 9.98 -9.62
C PRO A 61 8.60 11.04 -9.03
N ASP A 62 8.11 12.27 -8.88
CA ASP A 62 8.86 13.39 -8.32
C ASP A 62 8.90 13.31 -6.77
N PRO A 63 10.10 13.16 -6.17
CA PRO A 63 10.24 13.17 -4.71
C PRO A 63 9.77 14.47 -4.06
N GLN A 64 9.90 15.62 -4.74
CA GLN A 64 9.48 16.91 -4.18
C GLN A 64 7.95 16.99 -4.06
N ALA A 65 7.21 16.39 -5.00
CA ALA A 65 5.76 16.26 -4.92
C ALA A 65 5.33 15.39 -3.74
N ARG A 66 6.00 14.26 -3.49
CA ARG A 66 5.75 13.41 -2.30
C ARG A 66 6.03 14.17 -1.00
N GLN A 67 7.15 14.88 -0.93
CA GLN A 67 7.49 15.72 0.23
C GLN A 67 6.49 16.86 0.45
N ALA A 68 6.00 17.49 -0.62
CA ALA A 68 4.98 18.54 -0.51
C ALA A 68 3.67 18.00 0.05
N PHE A 69 3.27 16.78 -0.37
CA PHE A 69 2.09 16.10 0.15
C PHE A 69 2.25 15.74 1.63
N MET A 70 3.39 15.16 2.02
CA MET A 70 3.74 14.88 3.43
C MET A 70 3.69 16.13 4.30
N ARG A 71 4.32 17.24 3.87
CA ARG A 71 4.27 18.53 4.59
C ARG A 71 2.86 19.06 4.78
N ARG A 72 1.99 18.88 3.78
CA ARG A 72 0.59 19.32 3.85
C ARG A 72 -0.20 18.52 4.89
N LEU A 73 0.10 17.24 5.06
CA LEU A 73 -0.55 16.37 6.04
C LEU A 73 0.13 16.40 7.42
N GLY A 74 1.30 17.03 7.56
CA GLY A 74 2.05 17.05 8.81
C GLY A 74 2.61 15.67 9.19
N ILE A 75 2.97 14.87 8.20
CA ILE A 75 3.56 13.53 8.35
C ILE A 75 4.93 13.48 7.69
N ASP A 76 5.76 12.52 8.10
CA ASP A 76 7.10 12.28 7.52
C ASP A 76 7.20 10.93 6.79
N ASP A 77 6.13 10.12 6.84
CA ASP A 77 6.07 8.78 6.26
C ASP A 77 4.72 8.56 5.56
N LEU A 78 4.74 8.16 4.29
CA LEU A 78 3.55 7.76 3.54
C LEU A 78 3.28 6.25 3.63
N PHE A 79 4.18 5.47 4.24
CA PHE A 79 4.09 4.02 4.34
C PHE A 79 3.54 3.54 5.68
N TYR A 80 3.00 4.43 6.52
CA TYR A 80 2.30 4.04 7.76
C TYR A 80 1.30 2.88 7.57
N PRO A 81 0.38 2.90 6.59
CA PRO A 81 -0.58 1.80 6.43
C PRO A 81 0.09 0.48 6.07
N ASP A 82 1.07 0.50 5.15
CA ASP A 82 1.87 -0.68 4.79
C ASP A 82 2.63 -1.23 5.99
N ASN A 83 3.26 -0.34 6.76
CA ASN A 83 4.04 -0.68 7.94
C ASN A 83 3.14 -1.29 9.03
N ARG A 84 1.93 -0.76 9.21
CA ARG A 84 0.95 -1.31 10.16
C ARG A 84 0.53 -2.73 9.80
N ILE A 85 0.17 -2.97 8.54
CA ILE A 85 -0.17 -4.32 8.06
C ILE A 85 1.04 -5.25 8.17
N ARG A 86 2.24 -4.78 7.79
CA ARG A 86 3.48 -5.55 7.96
C ARG A 86 3.72 -5.93 9.42
N SER A 87 3.51 -5.01 10.36
CA SER A 87 3.64 -5.27 11.80
C SER A 87 2.65 -6.30 12.31
N LEU A 88 1.38 -6.25 11.87
CA LEU A 88 0.39 -7.32 12.12
C LEU A 88 0.94 -8.65 11.60
N CYS A 89 1.29 -8.71 10.31
CA CYS A 89 1.71 -9.95 9.67
C CYS A 89 2.96 -10.55 10.32
N VAL A 90 3.95 -9.73 10.71
CA VAL A 90 5.15 -10.19 11.42
C VAL A 90 4.80 -10.78 12.78
N ARG A 91 3.94 -10.11 13.56
CA ARG A 91 3.48 -10.58 14.88
C ARG A 91 2.76 -11.92 14.79
N GLU A 92 2.03 -12.12 13.70
CA GLU A 92 1.09 -13.22 13.49
C GLU A 92 1.63 -14.33 12.59
N ASN A 93 2.93 -14.25 12.25
CA ASN A 93 3.65 -15.16 11.34
C ASN A 93 2.94 -15.36 9.99
N ILE A 94 2.44 -14.27 9.41
CA ILE A 94 1.81 -14.24 8.09
C ILE A 94 2.83 -13.74 7.07
N PRO A 95 3.08 -14.48 5.96
CA PRO A 95 3.81 -13.95 4.82
C PRO A 95 3.22 -12.63 4.33
N VAL A 96 4.07 -11.62 4.10
CA VAL A 96 3.62 -10.29 3.66
C VAL A 96 4.52 -9.71 2.57
N ILE A 97 3.89 -9.06 1.59
CA ILE A 97 4.54 -8.29 0.53
C ILE A 97 4.03 -6.85 0.61
N THR A 98 4.92 -5.90 0.88
CA THR A 98 4.59 -4.47 0.85
C THR A 98 5.06 -3.84 -0.45
N LEU A 99 4.15 -3.59 -1.40
CA LEU A 99 4.53 -3.16 -2.76
C LEU A 99 4.94 -1.69 -2.84
N ALA A 100 4.36 -0.83 -2.01
CA ALA A 100 4.49 0.62 -2.19
C ALA A 100 5.95 1.13 -2.22
N PRO A 101 6.88 0.67 -1.36
CA PRO A 101 8.29 1.09 -1.45
C PRO A 101 8.98 0.69 -2.77
N GLU A 102 8.70 -0.51 -3.27
CA GLU A 102 9.30 -1.01 -4.52
C GLU A 102 8.69 -0.30 -5.76
N LEU A 103 7.39 -0.03 -5.72
CA LEU A 103 6.70 0.76 -6.74
C LEU A 103 7.16 2.23 -6.74
N GLN A 104 7.41 2.84 -5.57
CA GLN A 104 7.97 4.18 -5.47
C GLN A 104 9.35 4.24 -6.15
N ALA A 105 10.22 3.28 -5.82
CA ALA A 105 11.57 3.22 -6.41
C ALA A 105 11.53 3.06 -7.94
N TYR A 106 10.59 2.26 -8.47
CA TYR A 106 10.37 2.14 -9.91
C TYR A 106 9.89 3.46 -10.53
N ALA A 107 8.88 4.10 -9.92
CA ALA A 107 8.30 5.34 -10.43
C ALA A 107 9.33 6.46 -10.48
N GLU A 108 10.12 6.61 -9.42
CA GLU A 108 11.20 7.60 -9.34
C GLU A 108 12.29 7.35 -10.39
N LYS A 109 12.76 6.11 -10.52
CA LYS A 109 13.82 5.75 -11.48
C LYS A 109 13.37 5.93 -12.93
N SER A 110 12.11 5.63 -13.24
CA SER A 110 11.59 5.62 -14.60
C SER A 110 10.91 6.94 -15.01
N GLY A 111 10.60 7.82 -14.04
CA GLY A 111 9.76 8.99 -14.26
C GLY A 111 8.29 8.66 -14.56
N SER A 112 7.86 7.41 -14.40
CA SER A 112 6.53 6.95 -14.83
C SER A 112 5.49 7.04 -13.71
N PHE A 113 4.35 7.67 -13.99
CA PHE A 113 3.18 7.57 -13.13
C PHE A 113 2.61 6.14 -13.17
N LEU A 114 2.36 5.56 -12.00
CA LEU A 114 1.82 4.20 -11.86
C LEU A 114 0.30 4.18 -11.61
N HIS A 115 -0.27 5.34 -11.30
CA HIS A 115 -1.69 5.53 -11.02
C HIS A 115 -2.32 6.50 -12.00
N GLY A 116 -3.64 6.39 -12.15
CA GLY A 116 -4.46 7.37 -12.83
C GLY A 116 -4.46 7.30 -14.35
N PHE A 117 -5.45 7.95 -14.94
CA PHE A 117 -5.74 7.92 -16.37
C PHE A 117 -6.06 9.33 -16.88
N GLY A 118 -5.70 9.64 -18.12
CA GLY A 118 -6.04 10.92 -18.75
C GLY A 118 -5.54 12.13 -17.94
N SER A 119 -6.47 13.00 -17.54
CA SER A 119 -6.17 14.19 -16.72
C SER A 119 -5.82 13.88 -15.26
N ASP A 120 -6.02 12.64 -14.82
CA ASP A 120 -5.95 12.24 -13.41
C ASP A 120 -4.69 11.40 -13.12
N LEU A 121 -3.66 11.51 -13.96
CA LEU A 121 -2.38 10.83 -13.78
C LEU A 121 -1.80 11.09 -12.38
N GLY A 122 -1.34 10.02 -11.74
CA GLY A 122 -0.82 10.02 -10.37
C GLY A 122 -1.86 9.85 -9.27
N ASN A 123 -3.14 9.64 -9.60
CA ASN A 123 -4.22 9.51 -8.62
C ASN A 123 -5.16 8.33 -8.90
N GLY A 124 -5.83 7.82 -7.87
CA GLY A 124 -6.83 6.74 -7.99
C GLY A 124 -6.19 5.38 -8.29
N HIS A 125 -6.83 4.53 -9.09
CA HIS A 125 -6.34 3.17 -9.37
C HIS A 125 -5.01 3.13 -10.12
N TRP A 126 -4.33 1.98 -10.03
CA TRP A 126 -3.21 1.66 -10.91
C TRP A 126 -3.58 1.77 -12.38
N ASN A 127 -2.68 2.34 -13.17
CA ASN A 127 -2.76 2.30 -14.61
C ASN A 127 -2.10 1.03 -15.16
N ALA A 128 -2.04 0.88 -16.49
CA ALA A 128 -1.47 -0.31 -17.12
C ALA A 128 0.01 -0.56 -16.73
N VAL A 129 0.79 0.49 -16.51
CA VAL A 129 2.18 0.38 -16.05
C VAL A 129 2.21 -0.05 -14.58
N GLY A 130 1.40 0.57 -13.72
CA GLY A 130 1.29 0.19 -12.30
C GLY A 130 0.89 -1.28 -12.12
N HIS A 131 -0.15 -1.74 -12.82
CA HIS A 131 -0.58 -3.14 -12.79
C HIS A 131 0.52 -4.10 -13.25
N ARG A 132 1.24 -3.78 -14.35
CA ARG A 132 2.33 -4.62 -14.85
C ARG A 132 3.44 -4.77 -13.80
N VAL A 133 3.94 -3.65 -13.28
CA VAL A 133 5.06 -3.67 -12.33
C VAL A 133 4.66 -4.35 -11.02
N ALA A 134 3.46 -4.07 -10.51
CA ALA A 134 2.94 -4.77 -9.33
C ALA A 134 2.85 -6.28 -9.54
N GLY A 135 2.34 -6.73 -10.69
CA GLY A 135 2.27 -8.15 -11.05
C GLY A 135 3.64 -8.81 -11.14
N GLU A 136 4.61 -8.15 -11.77
CA GLU A 136 6.00 -8.62 -11.87
C GLU A 136 6.65 -8.76 -10.48
N LEU A 137 6.45 -7.76 -9.61
CA LEU A 137 6.97 -7.77 -8.24
C LEU A 137 6.35 -8.92 -7.43
N ILE A 138 5.02 -9.07 -7.43
CA ILE A 138 4.33 -10.17 -6.73
C ILE A 138 4.84 -11.52 -7.24
N ALA A 139 4.90 -11.71 -8.56
CA ALA A 139 5.39 -12.95 -9.16
C ALA A 139 6.84 -13.24 -8.75
N GLN A 140 7.69 -12.22 -8.67
CA GLN A 140 9.06 -12.39 -8.20
C GLN A 140 9.11 -12.83 -6.74
N LYS A 141 8.37 -12.17 -5.83
CA LYS A 141 8.34 -12.58 -4.41
C LYS A 141 7.82 -14.00 -4.20
N LEU A 142 6.85 -14.43 -5.02
CA LEU A 142 6.37 -15.81 -5.01
C LEU A 142 7.45 -16.80 -5.42
N LYS A 143 8.21 -16.51 -6.50
CA LYS A 143 9.36 -17.33 -6.91
C LYS A 143 10.46 -17.36 -5.86
N ASP A 144 10.66 -16.27 -5.15
CA ASP A 144 11.68 -16.14 -4.08
C ASP A 144 11.26 -16.82 -2.77
N GLY A 145 10.11 -17.53 -2.75
CA GLY A 145 9.69 -18.34 -1.62
C GLY A 145 9.10 -17.54 -0.47
N VAL A 146 8.45 -16.39 -0.73
CA VAL A 146 7.75 -15.62 0.34
C VAL A 146 6.74 -16.48 1.10
N LEU A 147 6.17 -17.48 0.43
CA LEU A 147 5.20 -18.45 0.94
C LEU A 147 5.83 -19.70 1.58
N ASP A 148 7.16 -19.77 1.67
CA ASP A 148 7.90 -20.90 2.24
C ASP A 148 8.45 -20.58 3.64
N LYS A 149 8.10 -19.40 4.17
CA LYS A 149 8.39 -18.97 5.54
C LYS A 149 7.42 -19.57 6.55
#